data_AF-A0A521DPG2-F1
#
_entry.id   AF-A0A521DPG2-F1
#
_cell.length_a   1.000
_cell.length_b   1.000
_cell.length_c   1.000
_cell.angle_alpha   90.00
_cell.angle_beta   90.00
_cell.angle_gamma   90.00
#
_symmetry.space_group_name_H-M   'P 1'
#
loop_
_entity.id
_entity.type
_entity.pdbx_description
1 polymer ?
#
loop_
_entity_poly.entity_id
_entity_poly.type
_entity_poly.pdbx_seq_one_letter_code
_entity_poly.pdbx_strand_id
1 'polypeptide(L)'
;MDIETYLNTLDNLAEEYYHYQISPEDFLDQKRKVDNKLHELFLFQKDFFGAKEREAVQIYSFQYSKAFENETLEDREVWIFLSFEIKERRDKLYFELKCAPYTPEQPLFKISPSLWNATLNNDLINLKEVELIGEGAVLGFQNGFSLTDGEMNPNILTWANDTFPSAPKYVRIHPYKVSESIPAQALLEATIIPASPKWWKNLMIFKNNREGSSYILEESTADTQNYWDFRVLKVRRLDVSAQRKNDGTLSMMIEELQKLSDGHWMGRCIHLDTKGAIGEPSAKAVLMHLDLAINMYFDEKIEKRWNQNLASGGKVVDATCRTHLFRIEKVPFNSVLEFARMFFKSSVLLSEWYADQFNLYPEKT
;
A
#
# COMPACT_ATOMS: atom_id res chain seq x y z
N MET A 1 -22.99 29.20 -0.58
CA MET A 1 -21.76 28.73 0.06
C MET A 1 -20.58 29.19 -0.79
N ASP A 2 -19.47 29.61 -0.20
CA ASP A 2 -18.22 29.84 -0.97
C ASP A 2 -17.35 28.57 -1.00
N ILE A 3 -16.31 28.56 -1.86
CA ILE A 3 -15.45 27.38 -2.04
C ILE A 3 -14.74 26.98 -0.73
N GLU A 4 -14.27 27.95 0.06
CA GLU A 4 -13.55 27.64 1.30
C GLU A 4 -14.47 26.97 2.33
N THR A 5 -15.69 27.47 2.48
CA THR A 5 -16.72 26.88 3.34
C THR A 5 -17.11 25.48 2.84
N TYR A 6 -17.20 25.28 1.53
CA TYR A 6 -17.47 23.98 0.92
C TYR A 6 -16.39 22.96 1.29
N LEU A 7 -15.12 23.29 1.04
CA LEU A 7 -13.98 22.43 1.34
C LEU A 7 -13.91 22.09 2.84
N ASN A 8 -14.03 23.08 3.71
CA ASN A 8 -14.02 22.87 5.16
C ASN A 8 -15.19 21.98 5.63
N THR A 9 -16.36 22.10 5.01
CA THR A 9 -17.50 21.25 5.36
C THR A 9 -17.25 19.80 4.93
N LEU A 10 -16.67 19.58 3.75
CA LEU A 10 -16.29 18.24 3.31
C LEU A 10 -15.21 17.61 4.21
N ASP A 11 -14.22 18.38 4.66
CA ASP A 11 -13.18 17.88 5.56
C ASP A 11 -13.76 17.45 6.92
N ASN A 12 -14.65 18.27 7.50
CA ASN A 12 -15.37 17.90 8.73
C ASN A 12 -16.23 16.63 8.55
N LEU A 13 -16.89 16.48 7.40
CA LEU A 13 -17.68 15.29 7.08
C LEU A 13 -16.81 14.05 6.91
N ALA A 14 -15.61 14.20 6.33
CA ALA A 14 -14.66 13.12 6.18
C ALA A 14 -14.07 12.66 7.53
N GLU A 15 -13.76 13.59 8.43
CA GLU A 15 -13.36 13.29 9.81
C GLU A 15 -14.46 12.54 10.56
N GLU A 16 -15.72 12.99 10.44
CA GLU A 16 -16.84 12.30 11.06
C GLU A 16 -17.03 10.89 10.46
N TYR A 17 -17.03 10.79 9.13
CA TYR A 17 -17.20 9.54 8.40
C TYR A 17 -16.10 8.52 8.71
N TYR A 18 -14.88 8.95 9.02
CA TYR A 18 -13.75 8.08 9.37
C TYR A 18 -14.08 7.04 10.46
N HIS A 19 -14.99 7.38 11.38
CA HIS A 19 -15.40 6.51 12.48
C HIS A 19 -16.53 5.53 12.13
N TYR A 20 -17.11 5.61 10.94
CA TYR A 20 -18.24 4.79 10.52
C TYR A 20 -17.78 3.56 9.72
N GLN A 21 -18.44 2.43 9.97
CA GLN A 21 -18.22 1.16 9.25
C GLN A 21 -19.27 0.92 8.16
N ILE A 22 -19.75 1.98 7.51
CA ILE A 22 -20.72 1.92 6.40
C ILE A 22 -20.14 2.57 5.14
N SER A 23 -20.83 2.40 4.01
CA SER A 23 -20.46 3.08 2.77
C SER A 23 -20.60 4.61 2.91
N PRO A 24 -19.82 5.41 2.17
CA PRO A 24 -19.98 6.86 2.20
C PRO A 24 -21.36 7.30 1.69
N GLU A 25 -21.98 6.54 0.79
CA GLU A 25 -23.35 6.76 0.31
C GLU A 25 -24.37 6.59 1.43
N ASP A 26 -24.29 5.49 2.19
CA ASP A 26 -25.21 5.23 3.31
C ASP A 26 -25.02 6.26 4.44
N PHE A 27 -23.77 6.65 4.69
CA PHE A 27 -23.45 7.71 5.65
C PHE A 27 -24.13 9.03 5.27
N LEU A 28 -23.97 9.47 4.02
CA LEU A 28 -24.60 10.68 3.52
C LEU A 28 -26.13 10.60 3.49
N ASP A 29 -26.71 9.48 3.07
CA ASP A 29 -28.18 9.33 3.03
C ASP A 29 -28.82 9.33 4.41
N GLN A 30 -28.13 8.84 5.43
CA GLN A 30 -28.56 8.97 6.82
C GLN A 30 -28.41 10.40 7.31
N LYS A 31 -27.24 11.02 7.09
CA LYS A 31 -26.90 12.32 7.67
C LYS A 31 -27.72 13.46 7.06
N ARG A 32 -28.01 13.43 5.74
CA ARG A 32 -28.79 14.48 5.06
C ARG A 32 -30.23 14.61 5.57
N LYS A 33 -30.75 13.59 6.24
CA LYS A 33 -32.10 13.61 6.84
C LYS A 33 -32.15 14.42 8.13
N VAL A 34 -31.01 14.70 8.75
CA VAL A 34 -30.91 15.37 10.06
C VAL A 34 -30.05 16.64 10.05
N ASP A 35 -29.21 16.83 9.02
CA ASP A 35 -28.31 17.98 8.91
C ASP A 35 -28.64 18.85 7.69
N ASN A 36 -29.25 20.00 7.94
CA ASN A 36 -29.62 20.96 6.90
C ASN A 36 -28.40 21.54 6.15
N LYS A 37 -27.19 21.50 6.73
CA LYS A 37 -25.97 21.98 6.05
C LYS A 37 -25.61 21.10 4.84
N LEU A 38 -26.00 19.83 4.85
CA LEU A 38 -25.79 18.94 3.71
C LEU A 38 -26.62 19.37 2.50
N HIS A 39 -27.77 20.00 2.70
CA HIS A 39 -28.55 20.54 1.59
C HIS A 39 -27.85 21.71 0.92
N GLU A 40 -27.23 22.61 1.70
CA GLU A 40 -26.45 23.72 1.13
C GLU A 40 -25.24 23.22 0.34
N LEU A 41 -24.58 22.17 0.85
CA LEU A 41 -23.45 21.52 0.20
C LEU A 41 -23.86 20.85 -1.12
N PHE A 42 -25.01 20.18 -1.12
CA PHE A 42 -25.63 19.61 -2.31
C PHE A 42 -25.97 20.66 -3.37
N LEU A 43 -26.64 21.76 -2.98
CA LEU A 43 -26.99 22.83 -3.91
C LEU A 43 -25.75 23.45 -4.53
N PHE A 44 -24.73 23.70 -3.71
CA PHE A 44 -23.44 24.18 -4.21
C PHE A 44 -22.84 23.20 -5.23
N GLN A 45 -22.75 21.91 -4.91
CA GLN A 45 -22.16 20.94 -5.83
C GLN A 45 -22.98 20.78 -7.12
N LYS A 46 -24.32 20.86 -7.02
CA LYS A 46 -25.23 20.81 -8.17
C LYS A 46 -24.96 21.92 -9.17
N ASP A 47 -24.63 23.13 -8.71
CA ASP A 47 -24.32 24.28 -9.58
C ASP A 47 -23.05 24.06 -10.43
N PHE A 48 -22.12 23.20 -9.97
CA PHE A 48 -20.87 22.88 -10.66
C PHE A 48 -20.86 21.48 -11.29
N PHE A 49 -21.98 20.73 -11.19
CA PHE A 49 -22.04 19.35 -11.65
C PHE A 49 -22.12 19.27 -13.19
N GLY A 50 -21.02 18.87 -13.82
CA GLY A 50 -20.86 18.85 -15.26
C GLY A 50 -20.84 17.45 -15.86
N ALA A 51 -20.52 17.40 -17.17
CA ALA A 51 -20.45 16.15 -17.92
C ALA A 51 -19.35 15.20 -17.39
N LYS A 52 -18.23 15.76 -16.91
CA LYS A 52 -17.11 14.99 -16.36
C LYS A 52 -17.50 14.31 -15.05
N GLU A 53 -18.14 15.05 -14.15
CA GLU A 53 -18.61 14.54 -12.87
C GLU A 53 -19.69 13.47 -13.08
N ARG A 54 -20.61 13.71 -14.01
CA ARG A 54 -21.63 12.72 -14.42
C ARG A 54 -21.01 11.44 -14.96
N GLU A 55 -20.01 11.52 -15.84
CA GLU A 55 -19.32 10.34 -16.38
C GLU A 55 -18.69 9.49 -15.27
N ALA A 56 -18.15 10.13 -14.22
CA ALA A 56 -17.54 9.42 -13.09
C ALA A 56 -18.54 8.62 -12.25
N VAL A 57 -19.81 9.03 -12.18
CA VAL A 57 -20.82 8.44 -11.27
C VAL A 57 -21.95 7.70 -11.96
N GLN A 58 -22.14 7.86 -13.28
CA GLN A 58 -23.29 7.31 -14.00
C GLN A 58 -23.47 5.80 -13.79
N ILE A 59 -22.39 5.01 -13.76
CA ILE A 59 -22.51 3.55 -13.58
C ILE A 59 -23.02 3.22 -12.16
N TYR A 60 -22.62 4.01 -11.17
CA TYR A 60 -22.99 3.82 -9.77
C TYR A 60 -24.43 4.25 -9.49
N SER A 61 -24.93 5.28 -10.18
CA SER A 61 -26.31 5.77 -10.02
C SER A 61 -27.36 4.76 -10.51
N PHE A 62 -27.01 3.90 -11.47
CA PHE A 62 -27.93 2.88 -12.01
C PHE A 62 -27.86 1.51 -11.31
N GLN A 63 -26.73 1.10 -10.74
CA GLN A 63 -26.52 -0.33 -10.44
C GLN A 63 -26.31 -0.74 -8.97
N TYR A 64 -25.95 0.15 -8.03
CA TYR A 64 -25.32 -0.34 -6.79
C TYR A 64 -25.74 0.25 -5.44
N SER A 65 -26.67 1.20 -5.38
CA SER A 65 -27.01 1.84 -4.10
C SER A 65 -28.51 1.83 -3.81
N LYS A 66 -28.91 1.51 -2.57
CA LYS A 66 -30.25 1.88 -2.05
C LYS A 66 -30.28 3.32 -1.52
N ALA A 67 -29.11 3.91 -1.30
CA ALA A 67 -29.00 5.30 -0.90
C ALA A 67 -29.56 6.20 -1.99
N PHE A 68 -30.24 7.27 -1.58
CA PHE A 68 -30.83 8.29 -2.45
C PHE A 68 -31.91 7.77 -3.42
N GLU A 69 -32.55 6.63 -3.13
CA GLU A 69 -33.57 6.03 -4.02
C GLU A 69 -34.81 6.91 -4.28
N ASN A 70 -35.09 7.85 -3.37
CA ASN A 70 -36.23 8.78 -3.48
C ASN A 70 -35.88 10.08 -4.22
N GLU A 71 -34.63 10.25 -4.67
CA GLU A 71 -34.18 11.43 -5.40
C GLU A 71 -34.41 11.30 -6.91
N THR A 72 -34.41 12.43 -7.62
CA THR A 72 -34.33 12.38 -9.08
C THR A 72 -32.98 11.79 -9.51
N LEU A 73 -32.87 11.26 -10.73
CA LEU A 73 -31.60 10.70 -11.21
C LEU A 73 -30.47 11.74 -11.16
N GLU A 74 -30.75 12.98 -11.55
CA GLU A 74 -29.77 14.07 -11.53
C GLU A 74 -29.31 14.38 -10.10
N ASP A 75 -30.24 14.52 -9.15
CA ASP A 75 -29.91 14.79 -7.75
C ASP A 75 -29.14 13.62 -7.13
N ARG A 76 -29.52 12.39 -7.50
CA ARG A 76 -28.85 11.17 -7.06
C ARG A 76 -27.39 11.12 -7.53
N GLU A 77 -27.12 11.49 -8.78
CA GLU A 77 -25.75 11.57 -9.31
C GLU A 77 -24.90 12.58 -8.53
N VAL A 78 -25.46 13.74 -8.18
CA VAL A 78 -24.76 14.75 -7.36
C VAL A 78 -24.46 14.20 -5.96
N TRP A 79 -25.40 13.51 -5.32
CA TRP A 79 -25.17 12.88 -4.01
C TRP A 79 -24.11 11.79 -4.03
N ILE A 80 -24.07 10.97 -5.08
CA ILE A 80 -23.02 9.96 -5.27
C ILE A 80 -21.67 10.62 -5.52
N PHE A 81 -21.64 11.73 -6.27
CA PHE A 81 -20.40 12.45 -6.46
C PHE A 81 -19.86 13.03 -5.14
N LEU A 82 -20.75 13.57 -4.30
CA LEU A 82 -20.39 14.01 -2.95
C LEU A 82 -19.85 12.87 -2.07
N SER A 83 -20.40 11.64 -2.21
CA SER A 83 -19.87 10.48 -1.48
C SER A 83 -18.42 10.17 -1.89
N PHE A 84 -18.09 10.35 -3.18
CA PHE A 84 -16.73 10.17 -3.67
C PHE A 84 -15.78 11.24 -3.13
N GLU A 85 -16.21 12.50 -3.09
CA GLU A 85 -15.40 13.59 -2.52
C GLU A 85 -15.11 13.44 -1.02
N ILE A 86 -16.10 12.97 -0.26
CA ILE A 86 -15.94 12.68 1.17
C ILE A 86 -15.02 11.48 1.37
N LYS A 87 -15.21 10.42 0.57
CA LYS A 87 -14.34 9.25 0.62
C LYS A 87 -12.90 9.62 0.31
N GLU A 88 -12.68 10.44 -0.70
CA GLU A 88 -11.34 10.91 -1.09
C GLU A 88 -10.64 11.66 0.05
N ARG A 89 -11.34 12.59 0.71
CA ARG A 89 -10.80 13.31 1.89
C ARG A 89 -10.56 12.39 3.08
N ARG A 90 -11.46 11.44 3.33
CA ARG A 90 -11.28 10.44 4.38
C ARG A 90 -10.04 9.58 4.11
N ASP A 91 -9.82 9.17 2.85
CA ASP A 91 -8.64 8.40 2.47
C ASP A 91 -7.36 9.21 2.72
N LYS A 92 -7.34 10.51 2.36
CA LYS A 92 -6.23 11.41 2.66
C LYS A 92 -5.93 11.45 4.16
N LEU A 93 -6.95 11.73 4.98
CA LEU A 93 -6.83 11.75 6.44
C LEU A 93 -6.33 10.40 7.00
N TYR A 94 -6.89 9.29 6.52
CA TYR A 94 -6.45 7.95 6.91
C TYR A 94 -4.95 7.76 6.65
N PHE A 95 -4.45 8.11 5.48
CA PHE A 95 -3.05 7.98 5.13
C PHE A 95 -2.14 8.93 5.91
N GLU A 96 -2.59 10.16 6.20
CA GLU A 96 -1.86 11.09 7.05
C GLU A 96 -1.72 10.57 8.49
N LEU A 97 -2.81 10.10 9.09
CA LEU A 97 -2.79 9.48 10.43
C LEU A 97 -1.95 8.21 10.46
N LYS A 98 -2.04 7.39 9.41
CA LYS A 98 -1.27 6.16 9.26
C LYS A 98 0.23 6.44 9.21
N CYS A 99 0.62 7.49 8.48
CA CYS A 99 2.02 7.89 8.34
C CYS A 99 2.56 8.73 9.50
N ALA A 100 1.71 9.10 10.47
CA ALA A 100 2.12 9.89 11.61
C ALA A 100 3.16 9.13 12.47
N PRO A 101 4.22 9.80 12.96
CA PRO A 101 5.12 9.19 13.93
C PRO A 101 4.37 8.67 15.15
N TYR A 102 4.94 7.67 15.80
CA TYR A 102 4.44 7.19 17.06
C TYR A 102 4.53 8.27 18.15
N THR A 103 3.52 8.28 19.02
CA THR A 103 3.51 9.11 20.23
C THR A 103 3.07 8.28 21.44
N PRO A 104 3.57 8.56 22.65
CA PRO A 104 3.19 7.82 23.86
C PRO A 104 1.69 7.82 24.17
N GLU A 105 0.94 8.80 23.65
CA GLU A 105 -0.49 8.98 23.88
C GLU A 105 -1.36 8.05 23.04
N GLN A 106 -0.78 7.39 22.02
CA GLN A 106 -1.51 6.46 21.17
C GLN A 106 -1.93 5.18 21.93
N PRO A 107 -3.07 4.56 21.57
CA PRO A 107 -3.60 3.39 22.28
C PRO A 107 -2.61 2.25 22.50
N LEU A 108 -1.76 1.96 21.50
CA LEU A 108 -0.72 0.92 21.58
C LEU A 108 0.21 1.11 22.78
N PHE A 109 0.71 2.33 22.98
CA PHE A 109 1.65 2.64 24.06
C PHE A 109 0.98 2.89 25.40
N LYS A 110 -0.31 3.24 25.42
CA LYS A 110 -1.10 3.28 26.66
C LYS A 110 -1.32 1.87 27.22
N ILE A 111 -1.58 0.90 26.36
CA ILE A 111 -1.82 -0.50 26.75
C ILE A 111 -0.50 -1.23 27.05
N SER A 112 0.55 -0.96 26.27
CA SER A 112 1.88 -1.53 26.48
C SER A 112 2.97 -0.44 26.42
N PRO A 113 3.20 0.30 27.54
CA PRO A 113 4.18 1.38 27.58
C PRO A 113 5.62 0.93 27.32
N SER A 114 5.95 -0.34 27.58
CA SER A 114 7.28 -0.91 27.31
C SER A 114 7.64 -0.87 25.83
N LEU A 115 6.66 -1.00 24.92
CA LEU A 115 6.90 -0.92 23.47
C LEU A 115 7.45 0.43 23.03
N TRP A 116 7.18 1.51 23.77
CA TRP A 116 7.72 2.83 23.45
C TRP A 116 9.25 2.84 23.50
N ASN A 117 9.83 2.15 24.49
CA ASN A 117 11.29 2.05 24.66
C ASN A 117 11.95 1.19 23.55
N ALA A 118 11.15 0.41 22.84
CA ALA A 118 11.58 -0.44 21.74
C ALA A 118 11.40 0.21 20.36
N THR A 119 10.96 1.47 20.33
CA THR A 119 10.77 2.20 19.08
C THR A 119 12.10 2.59 18.46
N LEU A 120 12.18 2.45 17.13
CA LEU A 120 13.25 2.96 16.30
C LEU A 120 12.70 4.15 15.52
N ASN A 121 13.32 5.31 15.69
CA ASN A 121 12.99 6.56 15.01
C ASN A 121 11.50 6.95 15.11
N ASN A 122 10.83 6.57 16.21
CA ASN A 122 9.39 6.77 16.41
C ASN A 122 8.51 6.22 15.28
N ASP A 123 8.96 5.20 14.53
CA ASP A 123 8.21 4.69 13.37
C ASP A 123 8.07 3.17 13.38
N LEU A 124 9.09 2.45 13.86
CA LEU A 124 9.12 0.99 13.90
C LEU A 124 9.33 0.50 15.34
N ILE A 125 8.87 -0.70 15.65
CA ILE A 125 9.10 -1.37 16.94
C ILE A 125 9.99 -2.59 16.71
N ASN A 126 10.94 -2.83 17.61
CA ASN A 126 11.80 -4.01 17.57
C ASN A 126 10.95 -5.30 17.63
N LEU A 127 11.08 -6.15 16.62
CA LEU A 127 10.25 -7.35 16.46
C LEU A 127 10.44 -8.35 17.62
N LYS A 128 11.55 -8.28 18.37
CA LYS A 128 11.77 -9.16 19.54
C LYS A 128 10.85 -8.86 20.72
N GLU A 129 10.23 -7.69 20.75
CA GLU A 129 9.34 -7.26 21.84
C GLU A 129 7.89 -7.68 21.61
N VAL A 130 7.61 -8.34 20.49
CA VAL A 130 6.28 -8.81 20.11
C VAL A 130 6.33 -10.27 19.65
N GLU A 131 5.21 -10.96 19.80
CA GLU A 131 5.01 -12.32 19.31
C GLU A 131 4.27 -12.29 17.97
N LEU A 132 4.80 -12.98 16.97
CA LEU A 132 4.09 -13.20 15.70
C LEU A 132 3.03 -14.27 15.88
N ILE A 133 1.75 -13.93 15.68
CA ILE A 133 0.64 -14.86 15.79
C ILE A 133 0.18 -15.29 14.39
N GLY A 134 0.17 -16.60 14.11
CA GLY A 134 -0.23 -17.16 12.82
C GLY A 134 0.72 -16.77 11.68
N GLU A 135 0.18 -16.29 10.56
CA GLU A 135 0.94 -15.89 9.36
C GLU A 135 1.60 -14.50 9.47
N GLY A 136 1.70 -13.94 10.67
CA GLY A 136 2.48 -12.72 10.95
C GLY A 136 1.74 -11.39 10.81
N ALA A 137 0.45 -11.40 10.45
CA ALA A 137 -0.36 -10.18 10.38
C ALA A 137 -0.75 -9.64 11.76
N VAL A 138 -0.81 -10.52 12.76
CA VAL A 138 -1.18 -10.22 14.14
C VAL A 138 0.06 -10.27 15.02
N LEU A 139 0.23 -9.24 15.84
CA LEU A 139 1.34 -9.09 16.76
C LEU A 139 0.80 -9.08 18.19
N GLY A 140 1.20 -10.07 18.99
CA GLY A 140 0.90 -10.15 20.42
C GLY A 140 1.95 -9.42 21.25
N PHE A 141 1.51 -8.78 22.33
CA PHE A 141 2.36 -8.15 23.35
C PHE A 141 1.70 -8.28 24.72
N GLN A 142 2.41 -7.88 25.78
CA GLN A 142 2.07 -8.21 27.17
C GLN A 142 0.58 -8.02 27.55
N ASN A 143 -0.08 -6.99 27.03
CA ASN A 143 -1.45 -6.61 27.40
C ASN A 143 -2.41 -6.54 26.20
N GLY A 144 -2.10 -7.20 25.09
CA GLY A 144 -3.03 -7.23 23.97
C GLY A 144 -2.41 -7.62 22.63
N PHE A 145 -3.17 -7.35 21.59
CA PHE A 145 -2.82 -7.66 20.21
C PHE A 145 -2.98 -6.42 19.35
N SER A 146 -2.20 -6.35 18.29
CA SER A 146 -2.38 -5.38 17.23
C SER A 146 -2.08 -6.01 15.87
N LEU A 147 -2.20 -5.22 14.83
CA LEU A 147 -2.00 -5.63 13.45
C LEU A 147 -0.75 -4.94 12.88
N THR A 148 -0.10 -5.63 11.96
CA THR A 148 0.82 -4.98 11.03
C THR A 148 0.08 -3.97 10.15
N ASP A 149 0.84 -3.09 9.51
CA ASP A 149 0.30 -2.22 8.48
C ASP A 149 -0.29 -3.03 7.31
N GLY A 150 -1.47 -2.62 6.82
CA GLY A 150 -2.17 -3.32 5.73
C GLY A 150 -1.48 -3.24 4.35
N GLU A 151 -0.51 -2.35 4.17
CA GLU A 151 0.30 -2.28 2.94
C GLU A 151 1.54 -3.19 3.00
N MET A 152 1.78 -3.86 4.14
CA MET A 152 2.82 -4.86 4.26
C MET A 152 2.23 -6.25 4.09
N ASN A 153 2.80 -7.03 3.17
CA ASN A 153 2.48 -8.46 3.05
C ASN A 153 2.95 -9.19 4.33
N PRO A 154 2.05 -9.81 5.11
CA PRO A 154 2.41 -10.47 6.37
C PRO A 154 3.45 -11.58 6.23
N ASN A 155 3.49 -12.25 5.07
CA ASN A 155 4.47 -13.30 4.79
C ASN A 155 5.92 -12.79 4.84
N ILE A 156 6.14 -11.47 4.69
CA ILE A 156 7.46 -10.86 4.83
C ILE A 156 8.02 -11.10 6.23
N LEU A 157 7.19 -10.95 7.28
CA LEU A 157 7.66 -11.14 8.65
C LEU A 157 7.98 -12.59 8.94
N THR A 158 7.08 -13.50 8.56
CA THR A 158 7.26 -14.94 8.74
C THR A 158 8.52 -15.42 8.01
N TRP A 159 8.64 -15.10 6.72
CA TRP A 159 9.81 -15.47 5.92
C TRP A 159 11.11 -14.88 6.47
N ALA A 160 11.12 -13.60 6.85
CA ALA A 160 12.31 -12.95 7.38
C ALA A 160 12.72 -13.52 8.74
N ASN A 161 11.77 -13.90 9.59
CA ASN A 161 12.04 -14.50 10.88
C ASN A 161 12.62 -15.92 10.74
N ASP A 162 12.08 -16.71 9.81
CA ASP A 162 12.55 -18.07 9.54
C ASP A 162 13.92 -18.07 8.84
N THR A 163 14.11 -17.18 7.87
CA THR A 163 15.33 -17.14 7.04
C THR A 163 16.49 -16.44 7.77
N PHE A 164 16.20 -15.43 8.58
CA PHE A 164 17.21 -14.60 9.24
C PHE A 164 16.94 -14.45 10.74
N PRO A 165 16.87 -15.55 11.53
CA PRO A 165 16.41 -15.49 12.93
C PRO A 165 17.28 -14.56 13.81
N SER A 166 18.57 -14.45 13.52
CA SER A 166 19.51 -13.61 14.29
C SER A 166 19.56 -12.14 13.84
N ALA A 167 19.02 -11.80 12.67
CA ALA A 167 19.06 -10.43 12.15
C ALA A 167 18.18 -9.49 13.00
N PRO A 168 18.66 -8.26 13.32
CA PRO A 168 17.80 -7.21 13.86
C PRO A 168 16.66 -6.90 12.90
N LYS A 169 15.43 -6.85 13.42
CA LYS A 169 14.21 -6.61 12.66
C LYS A 169 13.33 -5.63 13.41
N TYR A 170 12.71 -4.72 12.68
CA TYR A 170 11.78 -3.74 13.21
C TYR A 170 10.56 -3.66 12.31
N VAL A 171 9.38 -3.46 12.89
CA VAL A 171 8.11 -3.50 12.16
C VAL A 171 7.18 -2.37 12.61
N ARG A 172 6.38 -1.86 11.66
CA ARG A 172 5.27 -0.95 11.94
C ARG A 172 4.07 -1.72 12.47
N ILE A 173 3.67 -1.40 13.68
CA ILE A 173 2.46 -1.89 14.37
C ILE A 173 1.39 -0.80 14.34
N HIS A 174 0.14 -1.14 14.07
CA HIS A 174 -0.93 -0.15 13.97
C HIS A 174 -1.24 0.51 15.34
N PRO A 175 -0.98 1.82 15.54
CA PRO A 175 -1.01 2.42 16.88
C PRO A 175 -2.42 2.51 17.49
N TYR A 176 -3.47 2.49 16.65
CA TYR A 176 -4.87 2.63 17.06
C TYR A 176 -5.70 1.34 16.99
N LYS A 177 -5.19 0.25 16.41
CA LYS A 177 -5.93 -1.02 16.27
C LYS A 177 -5.40 -1.98 17.31
N VAL A 178 -5.84 -1.79 18.55
CA VAL A 178 -5.44 -2.61 19.69
C VAL A 178 -6.65 -3.34 20.24
N SER A 179 -6.49 -4.61 20.55
CA SER A 179 -7.54 -5.45 21.12
C SER A 179 -7.00 -6.29 22.27
N GLU A 180 -7.88 -6.58 23.24
CA GLU A 180 -7.56 -7.49 24.35
C GLU A 180 -7.59 -8.97 23.91
N SER A 181 -8.34 -9.27 22.84
CA SER A 181 -8.42 -10.59 22.22
C SER A 181 -7.74 -10.60 20.85
N ILE A 182 -7.36 -11.78 20.37
CA ILE A 182 -6.77 -11.96 19.03
C ILE A 182 -7.77 -11.42 17.99
N PRO A 183 -7.40 -10.40 17.19
CA PRO A 183 -8.28 -9.86 16.18
C PRO A 183 -8.54 -10.89 15.09
N ALA A 184 -9.70 -10.80 14.43
CA ALA A 184 -10.00 -11.62 13.28
C ALA A 184 -8.90 -11.43 12.20
N GLN A 185 -8.32 -12.54 11.76
CA GLN A 185 -7.31 -12.51 10.72
C GLN A 185 -8.01 -12.28 9.38
N ALA A 186 -7.54 -11.28 8.62
CA ALA A 186 -7.95 -11.15 7.24
C ALA A 186 -7.44 -12.36 6.47
N LEU A 187 -8.34 -13.07 5.78
CA LEU A 187 -7.94 -14.05 4.79
C LEU A 187 -7.28 -13.27 3.65
N LEU A 188 -5.96 -13.32 3.61
CA LEU A 188 -5.22 -12.84 2.45
C LEU A 188 -5.20 -13.99 1.44
N GLU A 189 -5.62 -13.69 0.22
CA GLU A 189 -5.37 -14.60 -0.89
C GLU A 189 -3.86 -14.65 -1.12
N ALA A 190 -3.21 -15.60 -0.48
CA ALA A 190 -1.87 -15.99 -0.84
C ALA A 190 -1.96 -16.92 -2.05
N THR A 191 -1.14 -16.67 -3.07
CA THR A 191 -0.80 -17.72 -4.03
C THR A 191 0.03 -18.75 -3.27
N ILE A 192 -0.63 -19.78 -2.73
CA ILE A 192 -0.01 -20.71 -1.74
C ILE A 192 1.09 -21.58 -2.35
N ILE A 193 1.20 -21.74 -3.68
CA ILE A 193 2.29 -22.52 -4.32
C ILE A 193 2.54 -22.03 -5.77
N PRO A 194 3.75 -21.60 -6.17
CA PRO A 194 4.10 -21.54 -7.60
C PRO A 194 4.13 -22.97 -8.15
N ALA A 195 3.53 -23.20 -9.32
CA ALA A 195 3.55 -24.51 -9.96
C ALA A 195 4.98 -25.07 -9.99
N SER A 196 5.15 -26.27 -9.43
CA SER A 196 6.44 -26.96 -9.38
C SER A 196 7.05 -27.04 -10.78
N PRO A 197 8.25 -26.50 -11.04
CA PRO A 197 8.87 -26.56 -12.37
C PRO A 197 9.34 -27.98 -12.76
N LYS A 198 9.07 -28.99 -11.91
CA LYS A 198 9.60 -30.36 -12.11
C LYS A 198 8.67 -31.28 -12.89
N TRP A 199 7.37 -30.99 -13.03
CA TRP A 199 6.47 -31.89 -13.77
C TRP A 199 6.62 -31.72 -15.29
N TRP A 200 6.87 -30.51 -15.79
CA TRP A 200 7.12 -30.28 -17.22
C TRP A 200 8.44 -30.88 -17.70
N LYS A 201 9.47 -30.85 -16.83
CA LYS A 201 10.82 -31.29 -17.22
C LYS A 201 10.94 -32.82 -17.32
N ASN A 202 10.19 -33.57 -16.52
CA ASN A 202 10.35 -35.03 -16.37
C ASN A 202 9.07 -35.86 -16.55
N LEU A 203 7.90 -35.26 -16.85
CA LEU A 203 6.64 -35.93 -17.20
C LEU A 203 6.22 -37.11 -16.30
N MET A 204 6.35 -36.97 -14.98
CA MET A 204 6.00 -38.05 -14.03
C MET A 204 4.52 -37.98 -13.59
N ILE A 205 3.59 -38.30 -14.48
CA ILE A 205 2.19 -38.58 -14.13
C ILE A 205 1.95 -40.09 -14.32
N PHE A 206 1.71 -40.82 -13.22
CA PHE A 206 1.47 -42.27 -13.26
C PHE A 206 0.02 -42.60 -13.66
N LYS A 207 -0.17 -43.82 -14.19
CA LYS A 207 -1.48 -44.34 -14.61
C LYS A 207 -2.47 -44.31 -13.43
N ASN A 208 -3.61 -43.65 -13.64
CA ASN A 208 -4.71 -43.40 -12.69
C ASN A 208 -4.53 -42.24 -11.67
N ASN A 209 -3.52 -41.39 -11.81
CA ASN A 209 -3.44 -40.12 -11.07
C ASN A 209 -4.12 -38.97 -11.85
N ARG A 210 -4.73 -38.03 -11.11
CA ARG A 210 -5.27 -36.76 -11.63
C ARG A 210 -4.68 -35.60 -10.81
N GLU A 211 -4.20 -34.57 -11.49
CA GLU A 211 -3.80 -33.29 -10.89
C GLU A 211 -4.31 -32.12 -11.77
N GLY A 212 -4.53 -30.95 -11.19
CA GLY A 212 -4.97 -29.74 -11.88
C GLY A 212 -4.93 -28.49 -10.99
N SER A 213 -5.06 -27.30 -11.59
CA SER A 213 -5.31 -26.01 -10.93
C SER A 213 -6.25 -25.15 -11.79
N SER A 214 -6.94 -24.17 -11.20
CA SER A 214 -7.99 -23.35 -11.88
C SER A 214 -8.00 -21.91 -11.37
N TYR A 215 -8.02 -20.93 -12.28
CA TYR A 215 -8.24 -19.51 -12.02
C TYR A 215 -8.95 -18.86 -13.24
N ILE A 216 -9.97 -18.01 -13.00
CA ILE A 216 -10.81 -17.29 -14.00
C ILE A 216 -11.28 -15.97 -13.34
N LEU A 217 -11.22 -14.77 -13.95
CA LEU A 217 -12.11 -14.25 -15.01
C LEU A 217 -11.45 -13.17 -15.89
N GLU A 218 -11.75 -13.23 -17.20
CA GLU A 218 -11.31 -12.29 -18.26
C GLU A 218 -12.38 -11.20 -18.52
N GLU A 219 -12.14 -10.11 -19.27
CA GLU A 219 -11.90 -10.10 -20.72
C GLU A 219 -10.69 -9.26 -21.16
N SER A 220 -10.00 -9.77 -22.19
CA SER A 220 -8.65 -9.41 -22.67
C SER A 220 -8.59 -8.09 -23.45
N THR A 221 -7.40 -7.54 -23.77
CA THR A 221 -6.69 -7.97 -24.98
C THR A 221 -5.18 -7.68 -24.93
N ALA A 222 -4.40 -8.76 -25.15
CA ALA A 222 -3.00 -8.84 -25.59
C ALA A 222 -1.90 -9.18 -24.55
N ASP A 223 -2.03 -8.82 -23.27
CA ASP A 223 -1.18 -9.32 -22.18
C ASP A 223 -1.92 -9.18 -20.84
N THR A 224 -2.47 -10.29 -20.35
CA THR A 224 -3.34 -10.32 -19.18
C THR A 224 -2.65 -9.78 -17.92
N GLN A 225 -1.36 -10.02 -17.76
CA GLN A 225 -0.64 -9.58 -16.56
C GLN A 225 -0.33 -8.09 -16.64
N ASN A 226 0.11 -7.60 -17.80
CA ASN A 226 0.28 -6.16 -18.02
C ASN A 226 -1.04 -5.40 -17.88
N TYR A 227 -2.13 -5.96 -18.41
CA TYR A 227 -3.47 -5.39 -18.25
C TYR A 227 -3.87 -5.35 -16.77
N TRP A 228 -3.66 -6.44 -16.02
CA TRP A 228 -3.98 -6.50 -14.61
C TRP A 228 -3.18 -5.49 -13.80
N ASP A 229 -1.86 -5.45 -13.98
CA ASP A 229 -0.96 -4.52 -13.30
C ASP A 229 -1.37 -3.06 -13.59
N PHE A 230 -1.69 -2.74 -14.86
CA PHE A 230 -2.02 -1.38 -15.27
C PHE A 230 -3.45 -0.95 -14.96
N ARG A 231 -4.46 -1.79 -15.21
CA ARG A 231 -5.89 -1.42 -15.06
C ARG A 231 -6.42 -1.72 -13.67
N VAL A 232 -6.06 -2.87 -13.11
CA VAL A 232 -6.63 -3.35 -11.84
C VAL A 232 -5.78 -2.91 -10.67
N LEU A 233 -4.49 -3.26 -10.67
CA LEU A 233 -3.57 -2.85 -9.60
C LEU A 233 -3.20 -1.37 -9.71
N LYS A 234 -3.42 -0.76 -10.88
CA LYS A 234 -3.09 0.65 -11.17
C LYS A 234 -1.61 0.99 -10.91
N VAL A 235 -0.72 0.01 -11.07
CA VAL A 235 0.73 0.23 -11.05
C VAL A 235 1.12 0.94 -12.34
N ARG A 236 2.00 1.93 -12.24
CA ARG A 236 2.36 2.82 -13.35
C ARG A 236 3.83 2.76 -13.70
N ARG A 237 4.69 2.62 -12.70
CA ARG A 237 6.14 2.75 -12.89
C ARG A 237 6.90 2.08 -11.76
N LEU A 238 8.06 1.51 -12.09
CA LEU A 238 9.09 1.08 -11.15
C LEU A 238 10.35 1.87 -11.45
N ASP A 239 10.81 2.66 -10.49
CA ASP A 239 12.03 3.44 -10.61
C ASP A 239 13.12 2.83 -9.71
N VAL A 240 14.33 2.66 -10.24
CA VAL A 240 15.49 2.16 -9.49
C VAL A 240 16.62 3.18 -9.57
N SER A 241 17.19 3.55 -8.42
CA SER A 241 18.36 4.42 -8.34
C SER A 241 19.40 3.84 -7.39
N ALA A 242 20.66 4.09 -7.72
CA ALA A 242 21.80 3.67 -6.93
C ALA A 242 22.87 4.76 -6.94
N GLN A 243 23.43 5.07 -5.79
CA GLN A 243 24.47 6.08 -5.64
C GLN A 243 25.50 5.62 -4.61
N ARG A 244 26.79 5.72 -4.97
CA ARG A 244 27.87 5.55 -4.00
C ARG A 244 28.15 6.90 -3.31
N LYS A 245 27.98 6.93 -1.99
CA LYS A 245 28.24 8.09 -1.12
C LYS A 245 29.74 8.30 -0.92
N ASN A 246 30.13 9.49 -0.47
CA ASN A 246 31.54 9.86 -0.22
C ASN A 246 32.23 8.96 0.82
N ASP A 247 31.46 8.35 1.72
CA ASP A 247 31.95 7.40 2.73
C ASP A 247 32.09 5.95 2.22
N GLY A 248 31.96 5.76 0.90
CA GLY A 248 32.04 4.48 0.21
C GLY A 248 30.75 3.65 0.23
N THR A 249 29.72 4.04 0.98
CA THR A 249 28.43 3.31 1.05
C THR A 249 27.73 3.34 -0.30
N LEU A 250 27.30 2.19 -0.80
CA LEU A 250 26.36 2.11 -1.91
C LEU A 250 24.94 2.17 -1.34
N SER A 251 24.21 3.22 -1.71
CA SER A 251 22.83 3.48 -1.31
C SER A 251 21.92 3.28 -2.51
N MET A 252 20.83 2.53 -2.35
CA MET A 252 19.90 2.21 -3.43
C MET A 252 18.46 2.42 -3.00
N MET A 253 17.64 2.87 -3.94
CA MET A 253 16.21 3.05 -3.76
C MET A 253 15.48 2.43 -4.94
N ILE A 254 14.46 1.62 -4.65
CA ILE A 254 13.56 1.01 -5.63
C ILE A 254 12.15 1.45 -5.26
N GLU A 255 11.46 2.14 -6.16
CA GLU A 255 10.12 2.67 -5.90
C GLU A 255 9.10 2.25 -6.96
N GLU A 256 8.04 1.56 -6.55
CA GLU A 256 6.87 1.25 -7.38
C GLU A 256 5.76 2.27 -7.16
N LEU A 257 5.41 3.03 -8.19
CA LEU A 257 4.33 4.01 -8.16
C LEU A 257 2.99 3.40 -8.56
N GLN A 258 2.02 3.53 -7.68
CA GLN A 258 0.63 3.10 -7.83
C GLN A 258 -0.31 4.30 -7.76
N LYS A 259 -1.24 4.40 -8.71
CA LYS A 259 -2.34 5.38 -8.66
C LYS A 259 -3.53 4.76 -7.93
N LEU A 260 -3.84 5.20 -6.70
CA LEU A 260 -4.98 4.66 -5.94
C LEU A 260 -6.30 5.26 -6.44
N SER A 261 -6.34 6.60 -6.52
CA SER A 261 -7.42 7.41 -7.06
C SER A 261 -6.85 8.61 -7.83
N ASP A 262 -7.70 9.52 -8.29
CA ASP A 262 -7.25 10.71 -9.02
C ASP A 262 -6.42 11.67 -8.15
N GLY A 263 -6.76 11.84 -6.87
CA GLY A 263 -5.98 12.66 -5.93
C GLY A 263 -5.02 11.89 -5.01
N HIS A 264 -4.81 10.58 -5.21
CA HIS A 264 -3.99 9.76 -4.30
C HIS A 264 -3.03 8.83 -5.04
N TRP A 265 -1.73 9.04 -4.82
CA TRP A 265 -0.68 8.16 -5.33
C TRP A 265 0.15 7.60 -4.18
N MET A 266 0.61 6.36 -4.35
CA MET A 266 1.47 5.69 -3.39
C MET A 266 2.71 5.14 -4.09
N GLY A 267 3.87 5.45 -3.54
CA GLY A 267 5.13 4.79 -3.82
C GLY A 267 5.39 3.70 -2.79
N ARG A 268 5.45 2.43 -3.18
CA ARG A 268 6.11 1.40 -2.36
C ARG A 268 7.60 1.55 -2.57
N CYS A 269 8.36 1.69 -1.50
CA CYS A 269 9.78 1.99 -1.55
C CYS A 269 10.59 0.94 -0.79
N ILE A 270 11.59 0.38 -1.46
CA ILE A 270 12.69 -0.37 -0.82
C ILE A 270 13.91 0.53 -0.83
N HIS A 271 14.37 0.92 0.36
CA HIS A 271 15.64 1.62 0.54
C HIS A 271 16.64 0.66 1.19
N LEU A 272 17.87 0.63 0.67
CA LEU A 272 18.90 -0.27 1.17
C LEU A 272 20.29 0.33 1.01
N ASP A 273 21.15 0.07 1.99
CA ASP A 273 22.53 0.55 2.02
C ASP A 273 23.49 -0.64 2.23
N THR A 274 24.63 -0.65 1.55
CA THR A 274 25.70 -1.64 1.72
C THR A 274 27.09 -1.01 1.67
N LYS A 275 28.06 -1.61 2.37
CA LYS A 275 29.49 -1.27 2.27
C LYS A 275 30.23 -2.08 1.21
N GLY A 276 29.51 -2.81 0.34
CA GLY A 276 30.11 -3.61 -0.73
C GLY A 276 31.04 -2.80 -1.64
N ALA A 277 32.23 -3.34 -1.88
CA ALA A 277 33.26 -2.69 -2.68
C ALA A 277 32.88 -2.68 -4.18
N ILE A 278 33.54 -1.83 -4.97
CA ILE A 278 33.39 -1.84 -6.43
C ILE A 278 33.90 -3.18 -6.97
N GLY A 279 33.08 -3.86 -7.78
CA GLY A 279 33.41 -5.17 -8.36
C GLY A 279 33.21 -6.36 -7.40
N GLU A 280 32.76 -6.12 -6.16
CA GLU A 280 32.44 -7.21 -5.24
C GLU A 280 31.21 -7.99 -5.74
N PRO A 281 31.26 -9.33 -5.80
CA PRO A 281 30.09 -10.12 -6.17
C PRO A 281 28.94 -9.90 -5.18
N SER A 282 27.72 -9.67 -5.69
CA SER A 282 26.53 -9.41 -4.86
C SER A 282 26.26 -10.52 -3.84
N ALA A 283 26.61 -11.77 -4.17
CA ALA A 283 26.49 -12.91 -3.27
C ALA A 283 27.36 -12.82 -2.00
N LYS A 284 28.39 -11.96 -1.99
CA LYS A 284 29.27 -11.71 -0.83
C LYS A 284 28.92 -10.42 -0.08
N ALA A 285 28.18 -9.51 -0.73
CA ALA A 285 27.79 -8.25 -0.13
C ALA A 285 26.72 -8.45 0.96
N VAL A 286 26.84 -7.67 2.04
CA VAL A 286 25.89 -7.65 3.15
C VAL A 286 25.26 -6.27 3.25
N LEU A 287 23.95 -6.22 3.43
CA LEU A 287 23.23 -4.98 3.66
C LEU A 287 23.48 -4.49 5.08
N MET A 288 23.72 -3.19 5.21
CA MET A 288 23.66 -2.51 6.50
C MET A 288 22.21 -2.53 7.00
N HIS A 289 21.29 -2.13 6.14
CA HIS A 289 19.85 -2.27 6.32
C HIS A 289 19.13 -2.44 4.99
N LEU A 290 17.89 -2.91 5.09
CA LEU A 290 16.85 -2.83 4.09
C LEU A 290 15.59 -2.33 4.79
N ASP A 291 15.04 -1.23 4.29
CA ASP A 291 13.83 -0.58 4.78
C ASP A 291 12.72 -0.73 3.71
N LEU A 292 11.55 -1.23 4.11
CA LEU A 292 10.32 -1.17 3.33
C LEU A 292 9.51 0.04 3.82
N ALA A 293 9.05 0.89 2.93
CA ALA A 293 8.27 2.08 3.26
C ALA A 293 7.19 2.36 2.22
N ILE A 294 6.20 3.16 2.62
CA ILE A 294 5.25 3.77 1.70
C ILE A 294 5.42 5.29 1.69
N ASN A 295 5.37 5.87 0.49
CA ASN A 295 5.41 7.29 0.22
C ASN A 295 4.05 7.70 -0.36
N MET A 296 3.31 8.58 0.32
CA MET A 296 2.03 9.07 -0.18
C MET A 296 2.20 10.44 -0.83
N TYR A 297 1.58 10.61 -1.99
CA TYR A 297 1.58 11.87 -2.74
C TYR A 297 0.12 12.31 -2.94
N PHE A 298 -0.14 13.57 -2.60
CA PHE A 298 -1.44 14.24 -2.76
C PHE A 298 -1.26 15.51 -3.57
N ASP A 299 -2.35 16.00 -4.14
CA ASP A 299 -2.44 17.33 -4.75
C ASP A 299 -1.31 17.55 -5.79
N GLU A 300 -0.68 18.73 -5.84
CA GLU A 300 0.32 19.06 -6.86
C GLU A 300 1.60 18.20 -6.78
N LYS A 301 1.83 17.49 -5.68
CA LYS A 301 2.98 16.58 -5.55
C LYS A 301 2.83 15.35 -6.43
N ILE A 302 1.61 14.96 -6.79
CA ILE A 302 1.34 13.86 -7.73
C ILE A 302 1.93 14.18 -9.09
N GLU A 303 1.54 15.32 -9.67
CA GLU A 303 2.01 15.73 -11.00
C GLU A 303 3.53 15.95 -11.02
N LYS A 304 4.08 16.57 -9.95
CA LYS A 304 5.53 16.73 -9.81
C LYS A 304 6.25 15.37 -9.77
N ARG A 305 5.78 14.42 -8.97
CA ARG A 305 6.41 13.09 -8.86
C ARG A 305 6.29 12.30 -10.16
N TRP A 306 5.15 12.42 -10.86
CA TRP A 306 4.91 11.77 -12.14
C TRP A 306 5.91 12.21 -13.21
N ASN A 307 6.14 13.53 -13.31
CA ASN A 307 7.03 14.12 -14.30
C ASN A 307 8.52 13.99 -13.95
N GLN A 308 8.86 13.47 -12.77
CA GLN A 308 10.23 13.20 -12.33
C GLN A 308 10.55 11.71 -12.39
N ASN A 309 11.83 11.39 -12.55
CA ASN A 309 12.34 10.01 -12.59
C ASN A 309 13.52 9.86 -11.61
N LEU A 310 13.48 8.88 -10.71
CA LEU A 310 14.59 8.64 -9.77
C LEU A 310 15.87 8.19 -10.48
N ALA A 311 15.75 7.50 -11.63
CA ALA A 311 16.88 6.97 -12.38
C ALA A 311 17.76 8.06 -13.01
N SER A 312 17.27 9.29 -13.17
CA SER A 312 18.08 10.40 -13.68
C SER A 312 19.03 11.01 -12.63
N GLY A 313 19.09 10.46 -11.41
CA GLY A 313 20.03 10.86 -10.36
C GLY A 313 19.74 12.22 -9.71
N GLY A 314 18.58 12.83 -10.01
CA GLY A 314 18.14 14.09 -9.42
C GLY A 314 17.29 13.89 -8.16
N LYS A 315 17.21 14.93 -7.32
CA LYS A 315 16.26 14.93 -6.20
C LYS A 315 14.83 14.97 -6.76
N VAL A 316 14.00 13.98 -6.40
CA VAL A 316 12.56 14.01 -6.68
C VAL A 316 11.81 14.75 -5.58
N VAL A 317 10.56 15.12 -5.84
CA VAL A 317 9.67 15.76 -4.88
C VAL A 317 9.48 14.87 -3.67
N ASP A 318 9.59 15.46 -2.48
CA ASP A 318 9.37 14.76 -1.23
C ASP A 318 7.89 14.37 -1.11
N ALA A 319 7.62 13.15 -0.64
CA ALA A 319 6.26 12.66 -0.38
C ALA A 319 5.47 13.63 0.51
N THR A 320 4.15 13.62 0.41
CA THR A 320 3.28 14.35 1.35
C THR A 320 3.44 13.79 2.76
N CYS A 321 3.39 12.46 2.87
CA CYS A 321 3.76 11.75 4.08
C CYS A 321 4.44 10.42 3.73
N ARG A 322 5.21 9.88 4.67
CA ARG A 322 5.95 8.62 4.53
C ARG A 322 5.91 7.87 5.85
N THR A 323 5.86 6.55 5.79
CA THR A 323 6.10 5.68 6.95
C THR A 323 6.86 4.43 6.53
N HIS A 324 7.77 4.00 7.40
CA HIS A 324 8.42 2.71 7.28
C HIS A 324 7.47 1.63 7.75
N LEU A 325 7.46 0.52 7.04
CA LEU A 325 6.66 -0.67 7.35
C LEU A 325 7.51 -1.74 8.01
N PHE A 326 8.74 -1.90 7.54
CA PHE A 326 9.65 -2.94 8.00
C PHE A 326 11.10 -2.51 7.81
N ARG A 327 11.97 -2.95 8.70
CA ARG A 327 13.42 -2.83 8.57
C ARG A 327 14.08 -4.13 8.98
N ILE A 328 15.09 -4.56 8.20
CA ILE A 328 15.98 -5.65 8.57
C ILE A 328 17.44 -5.25 8.36
N GLU A 329 18.32 -5.71 9.24
CA GLU A 329 19.74 -5.36 9.20
C GLU A 329 20.62 -6.59 9.03
N LYS A 330 21.81 -6.40 8.43
CA LYS A 330 22.87 -7.42 8.32
C LYS A 330 22.45 -8.70 7.59
N VAL A 331 21.67 -8.54 6.52
CA VAL A 331 21.26 -9.65 5.64
C VAL A 331 22.02 -9.64 4.31
N PRO A 332 22.12 -10.79 3.61
CA PRO A 332 22.78 -10.83 2.30
C PRO A 332 22.12 -9.89 1.30
N PHE A 333 22.91 -9.24 0.44
CA PHE A 333 22.42 -8.30 -0.57
C PHE A 333 21.36 -8.92 -1.50
N ASN A 334 21.53 -10.19 -1.88
CA ASN A 334 20.59 -10.87 -2.77
C ASN A 334 19.18 -11.06 -2.17
N SER A 335 19.00 -10.89 -0.86
CA SER A 335 17.67 -10.96 -0.22
C SER A 335 16.70 -9.87 -0.73
N VAL A 336 17.23 -8.77 -1.28
CA VAL A 336 16.44 -7.67 -1.89
C VAL A 336 15.43 -8.19 -2.90
N LEU A 337 15.78 -9.21 -3.67
CA LEU A 337 14.91 -9.75 -4.72
C LEU A 337 13.67 -10.44 -4.14
N GLU A 338 13.81 -11.16 -3.03
CA GLU A 338 12.65 -11.80 -2.39
C GLU A 338 11.76 -10.77 -1.67
N PHE A 339 12.38 -9.77 -1.03
CA PHE A 339 11.61 -8.64 -0.48
C PHE A 339 10.85 -7.90 -1.58
N ALA A 340 11.48 -7.62 -2.72
CA ALA A 340 10.84 -6.97 -3.86
C ALA A 340 9.65 -7.77 -4.38
N ARG A 341 9.77 -9.10 -4.51
CA ARG A 341 8.67 -9.98 -4.95
C ARG A 341 7.49 -10.03 -3.99
N MET A 342 7.74 -9.98 -2.68
CA MET A 342 6.67 -10.01 -1.68
C MET A 342 6.02 -8.64 -1.45
N PHE A 343 6.76 -7.56 -1.71
CA PHE A 343 6.35 -6.20 -1.37
C PHE A 343 5.74 -5.41 -2.53
N PHE A 344 6.31 -5.50 -3.74
CA PHE A 344 5.79 -4.81 -4.91
C PHE A 344 4.62 -5.58 -5.53
N LYS A 345 3.71 -4.85 -6.19
CA LYS A 345 2.48 -5.40 -6.74
C LYS A 345 2.64 -5.90 -8.18
N SER A 346 3.46 -5.24 -9.00
CA SER A 346 3.64 -5.58 -10.40
C SER A 346 4.59 -6.74 -10.58
N SER A 347 4.11 -7.84 -11.16
CA SER A 347 4.99 -8.96 -11.53
C SER A 347 5.75 -8.69 -12.83
N VAL A 348 5.19 -7.88 -13.73
CA VAL A 348 5.82 -7.51 -15.01
C VAL A 348 7.04 -6.65 -14.75
N LEU A 349 6.87 -5.50 -14.09
CA LEU A 349 7.97 -4.54 -13.89
C LEU A 349 9.13 -5.15 -13.10
N LEU A 350 8.82 -6.05 -12.14
CA LEU A 350 9.85 -6.80 -11.42
C LEU A 350 10.59 -7.80 -12.31
N SER A 351 9.87 -8.47 -13.22
CA SER A 351 10.48 -9.43 -14.14
C SER A 351 11.38 -8.73 -15.16
N GLU A 352 10.95 -7.58 -15.68
CA GLU A 352 11.75 -6.72 -16.55
C GLU A 352 13.01 -6.22 -15.83
N TRP A 353 12.85 -5.63 -14.65
CA TRP A 353 13.99 -5.18 -13.84
C TRP A 353 14.98 -6.31 -13.55
N TYR A 354 14.48 -7.49 -13.16
CA TYR A 354 15.32 -8.65 -12.93
C TYR A 354 16.06 -9.09 -14.20
N ALA A 355 15.37 -9.18 -15.33
CA ALA A 355 15.99 -9.57 -16.59
C ALA A 355 17.08 -8.60 -17.05
N ASP A 356 16.89 -7.30 -16.86
CA ASP A 356 17.87 -6.26 -17.18
C ASP A 356 19.13 -6.37 -16.31
N GLN A 357 18.98 -6.55 -15.00
CA GLN A 357 20.12 -6.61 -14.09
C GLN A 357 20.95 -7.89 -14.24
N PHE A 358 20.31 -9.00 -14.64
CA PHE A 358 20.96 -10.32 -14.74
C PHE A 358 21.14 -10.79 -16.19
N ASN A 359 20.88 -9.90 -17.16
CA ASN A 359 21.12 -10.09 -18.59
C ASN A 359 20.51 -11.38 -19.15
N LEU A 360 19.25 -11.66 -18.80
CA LEU A 360 18.54 -12.89 -19.18
C LEU A 360 18.00 -12.86 -20.62
N TYR A 361 18.02 -11.69 -21.27
CA TYR A 361 17.77 -11.55 -22.69
C TYR A 361 19.07 -11.17 -23.39
N PRO A 362 19.58 -11.96 -24.35
CA PRO A 362 20.71 -11.53 -25.15
C PRO A 362 20.33 -10.25 -25.90
N GLU A 363 21.28 -9.30 -25.99
CA GLU A 363 21.12 -8.06 -26.75
C GLU A 363 20.45 -8.37 -28.10
N LYS A 364 19.26 -7.79 -28.32
CA LYS A 364 18.72 -7.69 -29.68
C LYS A 364 19.64 -6.71 -30.41
N THR A 365 20.62 -7.30 -31.11
CA THR A 365 21.54 -6.60 -32.00
C THR A 365 20.83 -6.10 -33.25
#